data_AF-A0A957XQ48-F1
#
_entry.id   AF-A0A957XQ48-F1
#
_cell.length_a   1.000
_cell.length_b   1.000
_cell.length_c   1.000
_cell.angle_alpha   90.00
_cell.angle_beta   90.00
_cell.angle_gamma   90.00
#
_symmetry.space_group_name_H-M   'P 1'
#
loop_
_entity.id
_entity.type
_entity.pdbx_description
1 polymer ?
#
loop_
_entity_poly.entity_id
_entity_poly.type
_entity_poly.pdbx_seq_one_letter_code
_entity_poly.pdbx_strand_id
1 'polypeptide(L)'
;MGRLTHEQPGAQSLNLSISNPPPHVSRITFHAPQRTTTLTTYTHNFYLVRHGENPANITKEFSYRDVDYSLTPKGVLQAQQTAAHFRNVPVDAVVASPLKRTRETAAIIAD
;
A
#
# COMPACT_ATOMS: atom_id res chain seq x y z
N MET A 1 -17.69 5.28 -50.31
CA MET A 1 -17.05 5.89 -49.13
C MET A 1 -17.56 5.12 -47.90
N GLY A 2 -16.92 4.05 -47.39
CA GLY A 2 -15.60 4.00 -46.73
C GLY A 2 -15.76 4.33 -45.23
N ARG A 3 -16.35 3.44 -44.41
CA ARG A 3 -15.72 2.58 -43.36
C ARG A 3 -14.78 3.38 -42.43
N LEU A 4 -14.93 3.42 -41.10
CA LEU A 4 -14.74 2.32 -40.15
C LEU A 4 -15.36 2.65 -38.78
N THR A 5 -16.24 1.76 -38.32
CA THR A 5 -16.51 1.54 -36.90
C THR A 5 -15.30 0.85 -36.28
N HIS A 6 -14.80 1.35 -35.15
CA HIS A 6 -13.84 0.63 -34.34
C HIS A 6 -14.42 0.47 -32.94
N GLU A 7 -15.24 -0.56 -32.80
CA GLU A 7 -15.58 -1.12 -31.49
C GLU A 7 -14.33 -1.81 -30.95
N GLN A 8 -13.84 -1.30 -29.82
CA GLN A 8 -12.82 -1.98 -29.02
C GLN A 8 -13.52 -3.08 -28.19
N PRO A 9 -13.19 -4.36 -28.36
CA PRO A 9 -13.75 -5.44 -27.56
C PRO A 9 -12.94 -5.60 -26.27
N GLY A 10 -13.61 -5.67 -25.12
CA GLY A 10 -13.09 -6.45 -23.98
C GLY A 10 -12.74 -5.73 -22.68
N ALA A 11 -13.14 -4.48 -22.43
CA ALA A 11 -13.02 -3.91 -21.08
C ALA A 11 -14.19 -4.37 -20.19
N GLN A 12 -14.14 -5.60 -19.69
CA GLN A 12 -14.96 -5.98 -18.55
C GLN A 12 -14.39 -5.29 -17.30
N SER A 13 -14.99 -4.17 -16.92
CA SER A 13 -14.78 -3.51 -15.64
C SER A 13 -15.38 -4.37 -14.53
N LEU A 14 -14.58 -5.29 -13.97
CA LEU A 14 -14.91 -5.92 -12.70
C LEU A 14 -14.68 -4.90 -11.58
N ASN A 15 -15.72 -4.13 -11.28
CA ASN A 15 -15.84 -3.35 -10.06
C ASN A 15 -15.91 -4.31 -8.87
N LEU A 16 -14.76 -4.77 -8.37
CA LEU A 16 -14.72 -5.42 -7.06
C LEU A 16 -14.63 -4.34 -5.99
N SER A 17 -15.80 -3.90 -5.52
CA SER A 17 -15.94 -3.09 -4.31
C SER A 17 -15.45 -3.91 -3.11
N ILE A 18 -14.19 -3.72 -2.71
CA ILE A 18 -13.70 -4.22 -1.43
C ILE A 18 -14.05 -3.17 -0.37
N SER A 19 -14.85 -3.60 0.61
CA SER A 19 -15.34 -2.85 1.75
C SER A 19 -14.18 -2.18 2.52
N ASN A 20 -14.24 -0.85 2.64
CA ASN A 20 -13.46 0.00 3.53
C ASN A 20 -12.01 -0.44 3.82
N PRO A 21 -11.01 -0.03 3.02
CA PRO A 21 -9.62 -0.16 3.44
C PRO A 21 -9.39 0.58 4.77
N PRO A 22 -8.51 0.10 5.67
CA PRO A 22 -8.10 0.88 6.83
C PRO A 22 -7.59 2.25 6.36
N PRO A 23 -7.79 3.34 7.14
CA PRO A 23 -7.72 4.73 6.67
C PRO A 23 -6.35 5.22 6.18
N HIS A 24 -5.36 4.34 6.07
CA HIS A 24 -3.95 4.66 5.87
C HIS A 24 -3.25 3.82 4.79
N VAL A 25 -3.99 3.05 3.97
CA VAL A 25 -3.42 2.19 2.92
C VAL A 25 -3.84 2.68 1.53
N SER A 26 -2.85 2.99 0.69
CA SER A 26 -3.06 3.38 -0.71
C SER A 26 -2.34 2.41 -1.65
N ARG A 27 -3.01 1.99 -2.74
CA ARG A 27 -2.43 1.11 -3.78
C ARG A 27 -2.09 1.92 -5.04
N ILE A 28 -0.88 1.71 -5.57
CA ILE A 28 -0.42 2.29 -6.84
C ILE A 28 0.04 1.16 -7.77
N THR A 29 -0.47 1.15 -9.00
CA THR A 29 -0.11 0.18 -10.04
C THR A 29 0.52 0.93 -11.21
N PHE A 30 1.72 0.52 -11.64
CA PHE A 30 2.42 1.10 -12.78
C PHE A 30 2.45 0.11 -13.96
N HIS A 31 2.24 0.62 -15.17
CA HIS A 31 2.46 -0.12 -16.42
C HIS A 31 3.43 0.69 -17.28
N ALA A 32 4.67 0.21 -17.40
CA ALA A 32 5.70 0.87 -18.19
C ALA A 32 5.65 0.41 -19.67
N PRO A 33 5.59 1.30 -20.67
CA PRO A 33 5.69 0.91 -22.07
C PRO A 33 7.16 0.66 -22.43
N GLN A 34 7.57 -0.60 -22.53
CA GLN A 34 8.94 -0.95 -22.93
C GLN A 34 9.05 -1.25 -24.43
N ARG A 35 10.09 -0.71 -25.08
CA ARG A 35 10.40 -0.89 -26.50
C ARG A 35 10.72 -2.35 -26.82
N THR A 36 10.27 -2.74 -28.01
CA THR A 36 10.26 -4.04 -28.67
C THR A 36 11.44 -4.99 -28.39
N THR A 37 11.18 -6.09 -27.67
CA THR A 37 11.74 -7.45 -27.87
C THR A 37 11.03 -8.38 -26.86
N THR A 38 10.26 -9.37 -27.35
CA THR A 38 9.46 -10.38 -26.58
C THR A 38 8.81 -9.88 -25.27
N LEU A 39 7.57 -9.38 -25.37
CA LEU A 39 6.89 -8.65 -24.30
C LEU A 39 6.34 -9.57 -23.20
N THR A 40 7.10 -9.78 -22.14
CA THR A 40 6.54 -10.15 -20.82
C THR A 40 6.24 -8.84 -20.08
N THR A 41 4.95 -8.51 -19.92
CA THR A 41 4.54 -7.37 -19.10
C THR A 41 4.68 -7.76 -17.63
N TYR A 42 5.54 -7.05 -16.90
CA TYR A 42 5.65 -7.20 -15.45
C TYR A 42 4.80 -6.13 -14.78
N THR A 43 3.82 -6.56 -14.00
CA THR A 43 3.02 -5.66 -13.15
C THR A 43 3.64 -5.62 -11.76
N HIS A 44 4.11 -4.44 -11.35
CA HIS A 44 4.57 -4.20 -9.99
C HIS A 44 3.51 -3.45 -9.19
N ASN A 45 3.13 -4.00 -8.04
CA ASN A 45 2.17 -3.40 -7.13
C ASN A 45 2.90 -2.78 -5.95
N PHE A 46 2.69 -1.49 -5.72
CA PHE A 46 3.25 -0.77 -4.58
C PHE A 46 2.14 -0.35 -3.62
N TYR A 47 2.32 -0.69 -2.35
CA TYR A 47 1.40 -0.34 -1.28
C TYR A 47 2.09 0.63 -0.32
N LEU A 48 1.50 1.81 -0.15
CA LEU A 48 2.01 2.83 0.76
C LEU A 48 1.17 2.79 2.03
N VAL A 49 1.84 2.47 3.14
CA VAL A 49 1.23 2.34 4.46
C VAL A 49 1.87 3.36 5.40
N ARG A 50 1.05 4.22 6.02
CA ARG A 50 1.50 5.09 7.11
C ARG A 50 1.69 4.24 8.38
N HIS A 51 2.71 4.56 9.18
CA HIS A 51 2.89 3.92 10.49
C HIS A 51 1.65 4.07 11.38
N GLY A 52 1.43 3.12 12.28
CA GLY A 52 0.38 3.19 13.29
C GLY A 52 0.57 4.40 14.23
N GLU A 53 -0.49 4.73 14.95
CA GLU A 53 -0.50 5.82 15.92
C GLU A 53 0.63 5.69 16.96
N ASN A 54 1.29 6.80 17.29
CA ASN A 54 2.28 6.89 18.36
C ASN A 54 1.94 8.07 19.30
N PRO A 55 2.55 8.17 20.50
CA PRO A 55 2.29 9.26 21.43
C PRO A 55 2.54 10.67 20.86
N ALA A 56 3.58 10.87 20.04
CA ALA A 56 3.86 12.18 19.43
C ALA A 56 2.76 12.66 18.47
N ASN A 57 2.06 11.73 17.80
CA ASN A 57 0.88 12.04 17.01
C ASN A 57 -0.28 12.60 17.86
N ILE A 58 -0.35 12.23 19.14
CA ILE A 58 -1.41 12.65 20.06
C ILE A 58 -1.08 14.03 20.66
N THR A 59 0.18 14.30 21.00
CA THR A 59 0.61 15.57 21.62
C THR A 59 0.76 16.73 20.65
N LYS A 60 0.61 16.51 19.33
CA LYS A 60 0.86 17.50 18.26
C LYS A 60 2.27 18.13 18.31
N GLU A 61 3.20 17.46 18.96
CA GLU A 61 4.61 17.87 18.92
C GLU A 61 5.21 17.52 17.57
N PHE A 62 5.97 18.45 16.98
CA PHE A 62 6.70 18.20 15.75
C PHE A 62 7.67 17.04 15.97
N SER A 63 7.33 15.87 15.42
CA SER A 63 8.12 14.66 15.57
C SER A 63 9.31 14.69 14.60
N TYR A 64 10.32 15.51 14.91
CA TYR A 64 11.59 15.56 14.18
C TYR A 64 12.69 14.90 15.01
N ARG A 65 13.30 13.85 14.43
CA ARG A 65 14.56 13.14 14.76
C ARG A 65 14.86 12.69 16.21
N ASP A 66 14.54 13.47 17.24
CA ASP A 66 14.96 13.18 18.62
C ASP A 66 13.91 12.44 19.46
N VAL A 67 12.72 12.22 18.89
CA VAL A 67 11.58 11.61 19.59
C VAL A 67 11.04 10.43 18.81
N ASP A 68 11.66 9.26 19.02
CA ASP A 68 11.32 8.01 18.34
C ASP A 68 10.44 7.10 19.21
N TYR A 69 9.21 7.57 19.49
CA TYR A 69 8.26 6.79 20.28
C TYR A 69 7.77 5.54 19.55
N SER A 70 7.58 4.47 20.32
CA SER A 70 6.86 3.27 19.89
C SER A 70 5.39 3.54 19.58
N LEU A 71 4.74 2.58 18.94
CA LEU A 71 3.29 2.56 18.73
C LEU A 71 2.52 2.61 20.05
N THR A 72 1.37 3.28 20.05
CA THR A 72 0.37 3.13 21.13
C THR A 72 -0.33 1.77 21.00
N PRO A 73 -1.08 1.29 22.03
CA PRO A 73 -1.91 0.10 21.87
C PRO A 73 -2.88 0.20 20.69
N LYS A 74 -3.42 1.39 20.43
CA LYS A 74 -4.25 1.67 19.24
C LYS A 74 -3.43 1.59 17.95
N GLY A 75 -2.20 2.11 17.93
CA GLY A 75 -1.28 1.96 16.81
C GLY A 75 -0.94 0.51 16.48
N VAL A 76 -0.78 -0.34 17.49
CA VAL A 76 -0.61 -1.80 17.32
C VAL A 76 -1.86 -2.43 16.71
N LEU A 77 -3.05 -2.10 17.20
CA LEU A 77 -4.31 -2.59 16.61
C LEU A 77 -4.46 -2.16 15.15
N GLN A 78 -4.09 -0.92 14.81
CA GLN A 78 -4.08 -0.46 13.42
C GLN A 78 -3.14 -1.29 12.55
N ALA A 79 -1.92 -1.56 13.02
CA ALA A 79 -0.97 -2.40 12.29
C ALA A 79 -1.48 -3.83 12.10
N GLN A 80 -2.12 -4.42 13.11
CA GLN A 80 -2.74 -5.75 13.03
C GLN A 80 -3.90 -5.80 12.04
N GLN A 81 -4.75 -4.77 12.02
CA GLN A 81 -5.82 -4.65 11.03
C GLN A 81 -5.27 -4.54 9.62
N THR A 82 -4.18 -3.79 9.43
CA THR A 82 -3.47 -3.73 8.16
C THR A 82 -2.91 -5.10 7.79
N ALA A 83 -2.25 -5.82 8.70
CA ALA A 83 -1.75 -7.18 8.45
C ALA A 83 -2.87 -8.13 8.00
N ALA A 84 -4.02 -8.10 8.68
CA ALA A 84 -5.19 -8.88 8.31
C ALA A 84 -5.71 -8.56 6.90
N HIS A 85 -5.65 -7.30 6.48
CA HIS A 85 -6.02 -6.88 5.12
C HIS A 85 -5.05 -7.44 4.06
N PHE A 86 -3.76 -7.50 4.37
CA PHE A 86 -2.72 -7.99 3.46
C PHE A 86 -2.56 -9.51 3.42
N ARG A 87 -3.24 -10.26 4.31
CA ARG A 87 -3.10 -11.72 4.41
C ARG A 87 -3.26 -12.50 3.10
N ASN A 88 -4.08 -11.99 2.16
CA ASN A 88 -4.33 -12.62 0.87
C ASN A 88 -3.74 -11.84 -0.32
N VAL A 89 -2.85 -10.88 -0.05
CA VAL A 89 -2.17 -10.08 -1.06
C VAL A 89 -0.75 -10.63 -1.23
N PRO A 90 -0.31 -10.98 -2.46
CA PRO A 90 1.06 -11.40 -2.69
C PRO A 90 1.99 -10.19 -2.51
N VAL A 91 2.73 -10.17 -1.40
CA VAL A 91 3.72 -9.13 -1.07
C VAL A 91 5.11 -9.76 -1.07
N ASP A 92 5.96 -9.35 -2.01
CA ASP A 92 7.31 -9.88 -2.13
C ASP A 92 8.28 -9.30 -1.10
N ALA A 93 8.05 -8.05 -0.69
CA ALA A 93 8.91 -7.35 0.26
C ALA A 93 8.16 -6.24 1.03
N VAL A 94 8.59 -6.01 2.26
CA VAL A 94 8.17 -4.87 3.10
C VAL A 94 9.39 -4.00 3.40
N VAL A 95 9.27 -2.70 3.14
CA VAL A 95 10.35 -1.73 3.36
C VAL A 95 9.87 -0.64 4.32
N ALA A 96 10.72 -0.31 5.31
CA ALA A 96 10.41 0.72 6.30
C ALA A 96 11.57 1.68 6.52
N SER A 97 11.22 2.91 6.88
CA SER A 97 12.17 3.90 7.41
C SER A 97 12.85 3.40 8.70
N PRO A 98 14.07 3.85 9.03
CA PRO A 98 14.78 3.43 10.25
C PRO A 98 14.12 3.87 11.57
N LEU A 99 13.01 4.60 11.54
CA LEU A 99 12.30 5.04 12.75
C LEU A 99 11.60 3.86 13.44
N LYS A 100 11.56 3.85 14.77
CA LYS A 100 11.01 2.76 15.59
C LYS A 100 9.55 2.47 15.24
N ARG A 101 8.69 3.49 15.21
CA ARG A 101 7.26 3.32 14.86
C ARG A 101 7.02 2.73 13.47
N THR A 102 7.86 3.07 12.48
CA THR A 102 7.74 2.52 11.12
C THR A 102 8.20 1.06 11.08
N ARG A 103 9.28 0.73 11.80
CA ARG A 103 9.75 -0.65 11.94
C ARG A 103 8.76 -1.53 12.70
N GLU A 104 8.20 -1.06 13.80
CA GLU A 104 7.19 -1.79 14.57
C GLU A 104 5.93 -2.06 13.74
N THR A 105 5.44 -1.04 13.01
CA THR A 105 4.29 -1.23 12.10
C THR A 105 4.60 -2.26 11.01
N ALA A 106 5.76 -2.14 10.37
CA ALA A 106 6.16 -3.05 9.29
C ALA A 106 6.38 -4.49 9.78
N ALA A 107 6.96 -4.67 10.97
CA ALA A 107 7.14 -5.98 11.58
C ALA A 107 5.80 -6.67 11.85
N ILE A 108 4.80 -5.95 12.36
CA ILE A 108 3.45 -6.48 12.60
C ILE A 108 2.75 -6.85 11.28
N ILE A 109 2.97 -6.08 10.21
CA ILE A 109 2.37 -6.36 8.89
C ILE A 109 3.02 -7.57 8.20
N ALA A 110 4.30 -7.80 8.45
CA ALA A 110 5.09 -8.86 7.82
C ALA A 110 5.00 -10.22 8.53
N ASP A 111 4.31 -10.30 9.67
CA ASP A 111 4.07 -11.53 10.45
C ASP A 111 2.86 -12.32 9.92
#